data_AF-A0A2X0P1B4-F1
#
_entry.id   AF-A0A2X0P1B4-F1
#
_cell.length_a   1.000
_cell.length_b   1.000
_cell.length_c   1.000
_cell.angle_alpha   90.00
_cell.angle_beta   90.00
_cell.angle_gamma   90.00
#
_symmetry.space_group_name_H-M   'P 1'
#
loop_
_entity.id
_entity.type
_entity.pdbx_description
1 polymer ?
#
loop_
_entity_poly.entity_id
_entity_poly.type
_entity_poly.pdbx_seq_one_letter_code
_entity_poly.pdbx_strand_id
1 'polypeptide(L)' 'MQTKHFDIAHLFVRERVASGEVELEYCPTHVNAADIMTKPLGFQRFDQLRALLGMVSLVSLTGGSVRSGV' A
#
# COMPACT_ATOMS: atom_id res chain seq x y z
N MET A 1 -18.64 15.65 -17.53
CA MET A 1 -18.86 14.18 -17.65
C MET A 1 -18.17 13.51 -16.47
N GLN A 2 -18.83 13.27 -15.33
CA GLN A 2 -18.25 12.42 -14.26
C GLN A 2 -19.21 12.01 -13.14
N THR A 3 -20.42 12.55 -13.08
CA THR A 3 -21.33 12.27 -11.95
C THR A 3 -21.75 10.80 -11.92
N LYS A 4 -22.21 10.25 -13.06
CA LYS A 4 -22.66 8.86 -13.14
C LYS A 4 -21.61 7.82 -12.69
N HIS A 5 -20.35 8.01 -13.06
CA HIS A 5 -19.29 7.06 -12.69
C HIS A 5 -18.97 7.10 -11.21
N PHE A 6 -18.98 8.30 -10.60
CA PHE A 6 -18.79 8.46 -9.17
C PHE A 6 -19.97 7.88 -8.38
N ASP A 7 -21.20 8.17 -8.80
CA ASP A 7 -22.42 7.70 -8.12
C ASP A 7 -22.51 6.17 -8.10
N ILE A 8 -22.17 5.52 -9.22
CA ILE A 8 -22.18 4.05 -9.31
C ILE A 8 -21.14 3.42 -8.38
N ALA A 9 -19.90 3.93 -8.38
CA ALA A 9 -18.84 3.40 -7.53
C ALA A 9 -19.18 3.57 -6.03
N HIS A 10 -19.76 4.72 -5.66
CA HIS A 10 -20.16 4.98 -4.30
C HIS A 10 -21.33 4.09 -3.86
N LEU A 11 -22.34 3.90 -4.71
CA LEU A 11 -23.46 2.99 -4.42
C LEU A 11 -22.96 1.55 -4.22
N PHE A 12 -22.07 1.09 -5.10
CA PHE A 12 -21.48 -0.25 -4.99
C PHE A 12 -20.78 -0.47 -3.65
N VAL A 13 -19.92 0.46 -3.23
CA VAL A 13 -19.22 0.35 -1.95
C VAL A 13 -20.21 0.34 -0.78
N ARG A 14 -21.23 1.21 -0.81
CA ARG A 14 -22.26 1.27 0.24
C ARG A 14 -23.05 -0.03 0.36
N GLU A 15 -23.40 -0.67 -0.76
CA GLU A 15 -24.11 -1.94 -0.75
C GLU A 15 -23.29 -3.06 -0.11
N ARG A 16 -21.98 -3.14 -0.40
CA ARG A 16 -21.07 -4.14 0.20
C ARG A 16 -20.85 -3.94 1.70
N VAL A 17 -20.82 -2.69 2.14
CA VAL A 17 -20.75 -2.37 3.56
C VAL A 17 -22.06 -2.72 4.26
N ALA A 18 -23.20 -2.41 3.63
CA ALA A 18 -24.51 -2.75 4.18
C ALA A 18 -24.77 -4.27 4.23
N SER A 19 -24.22 -5.04 3.28
CA SER A 19 -24.28 -6.51 3.31
C SER A 19 -23.33 -7.14 4.33
N GLY A 20 -22.42 -6.35 4.93
CA GLY A 20 -21.41 -6.85 5.87
C GLY A 20 -20.26 -7.60 5.21
N GLU A 21 -20.15 -7.56 3.87
CA GLU A 21 -19.03 -8.17 3.15
C GLU A 21 -17.71 -7.40 3.32
N VAL A 22 -17.81 -6.09 3.58
CA VAL A 22 -16.66 -5.19 3.72
C VAL A 22 -16.87 -4.25 4.90
N GLU A 23 -15.84 -4.09 5.72
CA GLU A 23 -15.76 -3.03 6.73
C GLU A 23 -14.91 -1.88 6.19
N LEU A 24 -15.34 -0.64 6.44
CA LEU A 24 -14.59 0.56 6.05
C LEU A 24 -13.97 1.20 7.29
N GLU A 25 -12.65 1.35 7.25
CA GLU A 25 -11.88 2.09 8.23
C GLU A 25 -11.07 3.19 7.56
N TYR A 26 -10.97 4.36 8.21
CA TYR A 26 -10.11 5.43 7.72
C TYR A 26 -8.64 5.08 7.92
N CYS A 27 -7.89 5.07 6.83
CA CYS A 27 -6.43 4.89 6.85
C CYS A 27 -5.74 6.22 6.49
N PRO A 28 -4.99 6.85 7.41
CA PRO A 28 -4.21 8.03 7.09
C PRO A 28 -3.18 7.76 5.98
N THR A 29 -2.97 8.73 5.08
CA THR A 29 -2.04 8.59 3.95
C THR A 29 -0.65 8.11 4.36
N HIS A 30 -0.16 8.54 5.53
CA HIS A 30 1.18 8.21 6.01
C HIS A 30 1.36 6.74 6.43
N VAL A 31 0.27 6.02 6.72
CA VAL A 31 0.28 4.57 7.05
C VAL A 31 -0.36 3.69 5.98
N ASN A 32 -0.89 4.26 4.90
CA ASN A 32 -1.47 3.49 3.80
C ASN A 32 -0.38 2.81 2.95
N ALA A 33 -0.03 1.58 3.27
CA ALA A 33 0.97 0.79 2.54
C ALA A 33 0.60 0.53 1.07
N ALA A 34 -0.68 0.50 0.72
CA ALA A 34 -1.15 0.26 -0.65
C ALA A 34 -0.76 1.38 -1.64
N ASP A 35 -0.39 2.57 -1.12
CA ASP A 35 0.10 3.67 -1.94
C ASP A 35 1.34 3.29 -2.76
N ILE A 36 2.13 2.32 -2.29
CA ILE A 36 3.33 1.84 -2.99
C ILE A 36 3.02 1.26 -4.38
N MET A 37 1.84 0.66 -4.56
CA MET A 37 1.43 -0.01 -5.80
C MET A 37 0.59 0.89 -6.71
N THR A 38 0.07 1.99 -6.19
CA THR A 38 -0.97 2.79 -6.84
C THR A 38 -0.52 4.21 -7.21
N LYS A 39 0.61 4.67 -6.67
CA LYS A 39 1.09 6.04 -6.84
C LYS A 39 2.55 6.11 -7.29
N PRO A 40 2.94 7.14 -8.07
CA PRO A 40 4.34 7.48 -8.28
C PRO A 40 4.88 8.19 -7.03
N LEU A 41 5.63 7.45 -6.20
CA LEU A 41 6.16 7.95 -4.93
C LEU A 41 7.62 8.39 -5.07
N GLY A 42 7.99 9.45 -4.35
CA GLY A 42 9.39 9.81 -4.14
C GLY A 42 10.12 8.79 -3.26
N PHE A 43 11.45 8.74 -3.38
CA PHE A 43 12.29 7.73 -2.72
C PHE A 43 12.03 7.58 -1.22
N GLN A 44 11.99 8.70 -0.47
CA GLN A 44 11.77 8.68 0.98
C GLN A 44 10.43 8.05 1.36
N ARG A 45 9.36 8.39 0.63
CA ARG A 45 8.02 7.87 0.91
C ARG A 45 7.93 6.39 0.55
N PHE A 46 8.53 6.01 -0.57
CA PHE A 46 8.60 4.63 -0.99
C PHE A 46 9.32 3.77 0.05
N ASP A 47 10.45 4.23 0.59
CA ASP A 47 11.23 3.52 1.60
C ASP A 47 10.49 3.32 2.92
N GLN A 48 9.79 4.36 3.40
CA GLN A 48 8.90 4.25 4.57
C GLN A 48 7.82 3.19 4.37
N LEU A 49 7.18 3.17 3.20
CA LEU A 49 6.14 2.17 2.89
C LEU A 49 6.72 0.77 2.73
N ARG A 50 7.95 0.61 2.22
CA ARG A 50 8.65 -0.68 2.20
C ARG A 50 8.82 -1.24 3.61
N ALA A 51 9.26 -0.40 4.53
CA ALA A 51 9.44 -0.78 5.92
C ALA A 51 8.10 -1.15 6.58
N LEU A 52 7.03 -0.39 6.32
CA LEU A 52 5.67 -0.71 6.80
C LEU A 52 5.15 -2.05 6.26
N LEU A 53 5.52 -2.44 5.03
CA LEU A 53 5.21 -3.75 4.47
C LEU A 53 6.07 -4.90 5.01
N GLY A 54 7.07 -4.60 5.86
CA GLY A 54 8.01 -5.60 6.36
C GLY A 54 8.96 -6.12 5.29
N MET A 55 9.19 -5.37 4.21
CA MET A 55 10.15 -5.77 3.19
C MET A 55 11.56 -5.67 3.73
N VAL A 56 12.31 -6.75 3.60
CA VAL A 56 13.71 -6.86 4.01
C VAL A 56 14.61 -7.05 2.79
N SER A 57 15.84 -6.56 2.88
CA SER A 57 16.80 -6.77 1.80
C SER A 57 17.19 -8.25 1.73
N LEU A 58 17.42 -8.76 0.53
CA LEU A 58 17.87 -10.14 0.34
C LEU A 58 19.19 -10.41 1.07
N VAL A 59 20.07 -9.40 1.13
CA VAL A 59 21.36 -9.46 1.85
C VAL A 59 21.16 -9.66 3.35
N SER A 60 20.11 -9.08 3.92
CA SER A 60 19.74 -9.26 5.34
C SER A 60 19.22 -10.67 5.61
N LEU A 61 18.57 -11.30 4.63
CA LEU A 61 18.04 -12.67 4.75
C LEU A 61 19.10 -13.75 4.57
N THR A 62 20.11 -13.50 3.72
CA THR A 62 21.11 -14.52 3.36
C THR A 62 22.35 -14.52 4.25
N GLY A 63 22.38 -13.76 5.35
CA GLY A 63 23.48 -13.78 6.32
C GLY A 63 24.83 -13.56 5.64
N GLY A 64 25.09 -12.32 5.20
CA GLY A 64 26.25 -11.97 4.39
C GLY A 64 27.55 -12.69 4.75
N SER A 65 28.03 -13.51 3.82
CA SER A 65 29.46 -13.76 3.60
C SER A 65 29.82 -13.30 2.19
N VAL A 66 29.68 -12.00 1.91
CA VAL A 66 30.52 -11.37 0.89
C VAL A 66 31.79 -10.90 1.60
N ARG A 67 32.83 -11.73 1.50
CA ARG A 67 34.19 -11.37 1.87
C ARG A 67 34.59 -10.22 0.95
N SER A 68 34.70 -9.01 1.50
CA SER A 68 35.41 -7.93 0.83
C SER A 68 36.87 -8.37 0.71
N GLY A 69 37.30 -8.61 -0.52
CA GLY A 69 38.66 -8.96 -0.88
C GLY A 69 39.14 -8.00 -1.96
N VAL A 70 39.91 -7.01 -1.51
CA VAL A 70 40.70 -6.01 -2.26
C VAL A 70 39.90 -5.01 -3.10
#